data_AF-A0A9C8H6P1-F1
#
_entry.id   AF-A0A9C8H6P1-F1
#
_cell.length_a   1.000
_cell.length_b   1.000
_cell.length_c   1.000
_cell.angle_alpha   90.00
_cell.angle_beta   90.00
_cell.angle_gamma   90.00
#
_symmetry.space_group_name_H-M   'P 1'
#
loop_
_entity.id
_entity.type
_entity.pdbx_description
1 polymer ?
#
loop_
_entity_poly.entity_id
_entity_poly.type
_entity_poly.pdbx_seq_one_letter_code
_entity_poly.pdbx_strand_id
1 'polypeptide(L)'
;MGPFDKVKCKKGSHAHHIVPDMCYRTGTRGSTGGRMPGAPSLNQGICVCLTGKQHSGLHSSRIADLKKLGARPMAVAGGKKSVPGTAPMSEIKAKCVRSINSVPNPSPACKKLAVAMAARQVKDAKIASRPGRTTTSLPSSKARTVIRRGRC
;
A
#
# COMPACT_ATOMS: atom_id res chain seq x y z
N MET A 1 -2.08 -14.61 8.51
CA MET A 1 -2.30 -13.27 7.93
C MET A 1 -3.12 -12.48 8.91
N GLY A 2 -2.98 -11.15 8.93
CA GLY A 2 -3.73 -10.30 9.87
C GLY A 2 -3.05 -8.94 10.05
N PRO A 3 -3.56 -8.09 10.97
CA PRO A 3 -2.88 -6.86 11.37
C PRO A 3 -1.42 -7.12 11.77
N PHE A 4 -0.53 -6.19 11.45
CA PHE A 4 0.91 -6.32 11.67
C PHE A 4 1.28 -6.61 13.13
N ASP A 5 0.63 -5.97 14.09
CA ASP A 5 0.85 -6.19 15.53
C ASP A 5 0.33 -7.54 16.05
N LYS A 6 -0.56 -8.19 15.31
CA LYS A 6 -1.17 -9.47 15.69
C LYS A 6 -0.61 -10.65 14.92
N VAL A 7 0.07 -10.44 13.81
CA VAL A 7 0.57 -11.53 12.97
C VAL A 7 1.86 -12.10 13.54
N LYS A 8 1.87 -13.40 13.85
CA LYS A 8 3.07 -14.14 14.25
C LYS A 8 3.53 -15.01 13.09
N CYS A 9 4.67 -14.66 12.49
CA CYS A 9 5.25 -15.46 11.41
C CYS A 9 6.17 -16.55 11.97
N LYS A 10 6.25 -17.68 11.28
CA LYS A 10 7.18 -18.77 11.60
C LYS A 10 8.64 -18.28 11.49
N LYS A 11 9.56 -18.93 12.21
CA LYS A 11 11.01 -18.66 12.14
C LYS A 11 11.48 -18.64 10.67
N GLY A 12 12.29 -17.66 10.31
CA GLY A 12 12.76 -17.45 8.93
C GLY A 12 11.76 -16.76 7.98
N SER A 13 10.60 -16.34 8.50
CA SER A 13 9.60 -15.54 7.76
C SER A 13 9.38 -14.17 8.40
N HIS A 14 8.96 -13.21 7.60
CA HIS A 14 8.68 -11.83 8.00
C HIS A 14 7.25 -11.44 7.63
N ALA A 15 6.65 -10.59 8.46
CA ALA A 15 5.37 -9.97 8.17
C ALA A 15 5.55 -8.87 7.11
N HIS A 16 4.92 -9.04 5.96
CA HIS A 16 4.94 -8.09 4.85
C HIS A 16 3.60 -7.38 4.71
N HIS A 17 3.57 -6.05 4.80
CA HIS A 17 2.35 -5.28 4.52
C HIS A 17 1.86 -5.54 3.10
N ILE A 18 0.60 -5.96 2.96
CA ILE A 18 0.02 -6.19 1.63
C ILE A 18 -0.10 -4.86 0.89
N VAL A 19 -0.74 -3.86 1.50
CA VAL A 19 -0.62 -2.47 1.05
C VAL A 19 0.37 -1.76 1.97
N PRO A 20 1.53 -1.29 1.46
CA PRO A 20 2.56 -0.69 2.29
C PRO A 20 2.07 0.50 3.10
N ASP A 21 2.50 0.59 4.37
CA ASP A 21 2.17 1.70 5.27
C ASP A 21 2.50 3.07 4.66
N MET A 22 3.61 3.16 3.93
CA MET A 22 4.01 4.39 3.23
C MET A 22 2.94 4.96 2.30
N CYS A 23 2.09 4.13 1.70
CA CYS A 23 1.03 4.57 0.79
C CYS A 23 0.02 5.50 1.48
N TYR A 24 -0.13 5.35 2.79
CA TYR A 24 -1.07 6.12 3.59
C TYR A 24 -0.46 7.38 4.22
N ARG A 25 0.86 7.59 4.09
CA ARG A 25 1.60 8.57 4.88
C ARG A 25 2.12 9.73 4.05
N THR A 26 2.12 10.90 4.67
CA THR A 26 2.77 12.11 4.16
C THR A 26 4.14 12.39 4.77
N GLY A 27 4.49 11.73 5.88
CA GLY A 27 5.76 11.89 6.62
C GLY A 27 6.75 10.71 6.54
N THR A 28 7.75 10.70 7.43
CA THR A 28 8.78 9.64 7.64
C THR A 28 8.26 8.51 8.52
N ARG A 29 8.79 7.29 8.39
CA ARG A 29 8.26 6.10 9.09
C ARG A 29 8.30 6.33 10.60
N GLY A 30 7.21 6.04 11.32
CA GLY A 30 7.12 6.26 12.77
C GLY A 30 6.70 7.66 13.21
N SER A 31 6.60 8.66 12.31
CA SER A 31 6.03 9.96 12.69
C SER A 31 4.51 9.86 12.95
N THR A 32 4.06 10.36 14.10
CA THR A 32 2.63 10.51 14.44
C THR A 32 1.91 11.49 13.50
N GLY A 33 2.66 12.44 12.91
CA GLY A 33 2.15 13.40 11.94
C GLY A 33 1.99 12.83 10.52
N GLY A 34 0.88 13.23 9.88
CA GLY A 34 0.73 13.18 8.42
C GLY A 34 0.33 11.82 7.87
N ARG A 35 -0.90 11.37 8.10
CA ARG A 35 -1.50 10.21 7.45
C ARG A 35 -2.78 10.63 6.73
N MET A 36 -3.15 9.88 5.70
CA MET A 36 -4.49 9.90 5.14
C MET A 36 -5.53 9.63 6.25
N PRO A 37 -6.48 10.54 6.49
CA PRO A 37 -7.56 10.32 7.45
C PRO A 37 -8.32 8.99 7.22
N GLY A 38 -8.60 8.26 8.28
CA GLY A 38 -9.30 6.96 8.23
C GLY A 38 -8.45 5.78 7.76
N ALA A 39 -7.20 6.00 7.34
CA ALA A 39 -6.32 4.91 6.92
C ALA A 39 -5.80 4.10 8.12
N PRO A 40 -5.53 2.79 7.95
CA PRO A 40 -4.93 1.97 9.00
C PRO A 40 -3.55 2.52 9.39
N SER A 41 -3.17 2.36 10.66
CA SER A 41 -1.79 2.61 11.12
C SER A 41 -0.81 1.55 10.61
N LEU A 42 0.49 1.73 10.88
CA LEU A 42 1.51 0.72 10.59
C LEU A 42 1.16 -0.64 11.25
N ASN A 43 0.73 -0.60 12.50
CA ASN A 43 0.40 -1.79 13.30
C ASN A 43 -0.92 -2.43 12.85
N GLN A 44 -1.86 -1.63 12.34
CA GLN A 44 -3.17 -2.10 11.89
C GLN A 44 -3.16 -2.61 10.44
N GLY A 45 -2.15 -2.25 9.65
CA GLY A 45 -2.03 -2.68 8.26
C GLY A 45 -2.00 -4.21 8.16
N ILE A 46 -2.72 -4.76 7.18
CA ILE A 46 -2.79 -6.19 6.93
C ILE A 46 -1.47 -6.69 6.35
N CYS A 47 -0.98 -7.78 6.93
CA CYS A 47 0.24 -8.44 6.55
C CYS A 47 0.05 -9.91 6.17
N VAL A 48 0.95 -10.36 5.30
CA VAL A 48 1.18 -11.75 4.94
C VAL A 48 2.57 -12.17 5.40
N CYS A 49 2.70 -13.40 5.90
CA CYS A 49 4.01 -13.96 6.23
C CYS A 49 4.69 -14.45 4.95
N LEU A 50 5.89 -13.96 4.69
CA LEU A 50 6.74 -14.34 3.56
C LEU A 50 8.09 -14.81 4.08
N THR A 51 8.75 -15.75 3.41
CA THR A 51 10.14 -16.10 3.74
C THR A 51 11.07 -14.89 3.51
N GLY A 52 12.26 -14.88 4.13
CA GLY A 52 13.24 -13.80 3.91
C GLY A 52 13.50 -13.47 2.44
N LYS A 53 13.70 -14.50 1.60
CA LYS A 53 13.91 -14.32 0.15
C LYS A 53 12.69 -13.72 -0.55
N GLN A 54 11.49 -14.21 -0.26
CA GLN A 54 10.25 -13.68 -0.82
C GLN A 54 10.00 -12.24 -0.40
N HIS A 55 10.24 -11.91 0.87
CA HIS A 55 10.06 -10.58 1.43
C HIS A 55 10.95 -9.55 0.72
N SER A 56 12.26 -9.82 0.61
CA SER A 56 13.20 -8.90 -0.04
C SER A 56 12.93 -8.72 -1.54
N GLY A 57 12.68 -9.80 -2.28
CA GLY A 57 12.37 -9.71 -3.72
C GLY A 57 11.06 -8.95 -4.00
N LEU A 58 10.07 -9.07 -3.12
CA LEU A 58 8.80 -8.37 -3.25
C LEU A 58 8.93 -6.86 -2.99
N HIS A 59 9.79 -6.44 -2.05
CA HIS A 59 10.03 -5.00 -1.82
C HIS A 59 10.56 -4.32 -3.08
N SER A 60 11.60 -4.88 -3.72
CA SER A 60 12.22 -4.27 -4.91
C SER A 60 11.24 -4.12 -6.07
N SER A 61 10.56 -5.21 -6.44
CA SER A 61 9.59 -5.22 -7.54
C SER A 61 8.37 -4.33 -7.26
N ARG A 62 7.81 -4.39 -6.04
CA ARG A 62 6.64 -3.58 -5.66
C ARG A 62 6.96 -2.09 -5.63
N ILE A 63 8.12 -1.70 -5.11
CA ILE A 63 8.52 -0.29 -5.07
C ILE A 63 8.66 0.26 -6.50
N ALA A 64 9.25 -0.51 -7.41
CA ALA A 64 9.35 -0.12 -8.81
C ALA A 64 7.97 0.06 -9.46
N ASP A 65 7.04 -0.89 -9.22
CA ASP A 65 5.67 -0.84 -9.74
C ASP A 65 4.88 0.38 -9.23
N LEU A 66 4.98 0.69 -7.94
CA LEU A 66 4.34 1.86 -7.35
C LEU A 66 4.97 3.14 -7.91
N LYS A 67 6.30 3.22 -7.98
CA LYS A 67 6.99 4.39 -8.56
C LYS A 67 6.54 4.64 -10.00
N LYS A 68 6.44 3.59 -10.82
CA LYS A 68 5.93 3.67 -12.20
C LYS A 68 4.46 4.12 -12.24
N LEU A 69 3.62 3.60 -11.34
CA LEU A 69 2.20 3.97 -11.26
C LEU A 69 2.01 5.48 -11.04
N GLY A 70 2.73 6.06 -10.07
CA GLY A 70 2.60 7.50 -9.77
C GLY A 70 3.53 8.41 -10.54
N ALA A 71 4.30 7.89 -11.51
CA ALA A 71 5.25 8.70 -12.27
C ALA A 71 4.55 9.71 -13.19
N ARG A 72 3.35 9.39 -13.68
CA ARG A 72 2.56 10.25 -14.56
C ARG A 72 1.18 10.51 -13.96
N PRO A 73 0.62 11.72 -14.14
CA PRO A 73 -0.75 12.01 -13.74
C PRO A 73 -1.74 11.03 -14.38
N MET A 74 -2.66 10.50 -13.57
CA MET A 74 -3.72 9.58 -13.98
C MET A 74 -5.06 10.29 -13.89
N ALA A 75 -6.02 9.94 -14.76
CA ALA A 75 -7.40 10.40 -14.59
C ALA A 75 -7.96 9.88 -13.25
N VAL A 76 -8.64 10.75 -12.51
CA VAL A 76 -9.32 10.43 -11.25
C VAL A 76 -10.75 10.96 -11.28
N ALA A 77 -11.55 10.59 -10.28
CA ALA A 77 -12.95 11.01 -10.18
C ALA A 77 -13.12 12.54 -10.32
N GLY A 78 -14.20 12.96 -11.00
CA GLY A 78 -14.51 14.36 -11.24
C GLY A 78 -13.65 15.03 -12.32
N GLY A 79 -13.10 14.27 -13.28
CA GLY A 79 -12.36 14.81 -14.42
C GLY A 79 -10.98 15.38 -14.10
N LYS A 80 -10.50 15.19 -12.87
CA LYS A 80 -9.19 15.67 -12.42
C LYS A 80 -8.07 14.70 -12.78
N LYS A 81 -6.83 15.16 -12.59
CA LYS A 81 -5.62 14.32 -12.71
C LYS A 81 -4.94 14.16 -11.34
N SER A 82 -4.36 12.98 -11.09
CA SER A 82 -3.55 12.74 -9.90
C SER A 82 -2.26 13.58 -9.91
N VAL A 83 -1.72 13.85 -8.72
CA VAL A 83 -0.44 14.54 -8.58
C VAL A 83 0.71 13.53 -8.74
N PRO A 84 1.80 13.84 -9.46
CA PRO A 84 2.97 12.97 -9.52
C PRO A 84 3.46 12.54 -8.13
N GLY A 85 3.84 11.27 -7.99
CA GLY A 85 4.15 10.63 -6.70
C GLY A 85 2.91 10.17 -5.93
N THR A 86 1.72 10.27 -6.52
CA THR A 86 0.45 9.77 -5.96
C THR A 86 -0.38 8.98 -6.97
N ALA A 87 -1.22 8.09 -6.46
CA ALA A 87 -2.23 7.38 -7.24
C ALA A 87 -3.45 7.06 -6.35
N PRO A 88 -4.64 6.81 -6.92
CA PRO A 88 -5.78 6.32 -6.14
C PRO A 88 -5.42 5.05 -5.35
N MET A 89 -5.88 4.94 -4.11
CA MET A 89 -5.63 3.75 -3.28
C MET A 89 -6.17 2.46 -3.91
N SER A 90 -7.21 2.53 -4.75
CA SER A 90 -7.72 1.42 -5.55
C SER A 90 -6.67 0.87 -6.51
N GLU A 91 -5.95 1.76 -7.22
CA GLU A 91 -4.87 1.41 -8.15
C GLU A 91 -3.63 0.88 -7.42
N ILE A 92 -3.27 1.52 -6.31
CA ILE A 92 -2.20 1.06 -5.42
C ILE A 92 -2.49 -0.35 -4.91
N LYS A 93 -3.71 -0.59 -4.43
CA LYS A 93 -4.18 -1.92 -3.99
C LYS A 93 -4.08 -2.93 -5.12
N ALA A 94 -4.52 -2.59 -6.33
CA ALA A 94 -4.47 -3.49 -7.48
C ALA A 94 -3.02 -3.88 -7.83
N LYS A 95 -2.06 -2.94 -7.81
CA LYS A 95 -0.63 -3.25 -7.96
C LYS A 95 -0.12 -4.15 -6.83
N CYS A 96 -0.46 -3.83 -5.59
CA CYS A 96 -0.04 -4.61 -4.43
C CYS A 96 -0.54 -6.07 -4.48
N VAL A 97 -1.81 -6.27 -4.85
CA VAL A 97 -2.43 -7.59 -5.04
C VAL A 97 -1.73 -8.38 -6.15
N ARG A 98 -1.43 -7.75 -7.29
CA ARG A 98 -0.66 -8.39 -8.36
C ARG A 98 0.71 -8.87 -7.86
N SER A 99 1.43 -8.04 -7.11
CA SER A 99 2.73 -8.46 -6.56
C SER A 99 2.61 -9.60 -5.54
N ILE A 100 1.52 -9.68 -4.75
CA ILE A 100 1.29 -10.85 -3.88
C ILE A 100 1.06 -12.11 -4.70
N ASN A 101 0.27 -12.01 -5.77
CA ASN A 101 -0.03 -13.16 -6.63
C ASN A 101 1.21 -13.68 -7.37
N SER A 102 2.19 -12.83 -7.65
CA SER A 102 3.47 -13.22 -8.27
C SER A 102 4.47 -13.83 -7.28
N VAL A 103 4.19 -13.86 -5.97
CA VAL A 103 5.08 -14.56 -5.02
C VAL A 103 5.03 -16.07 -5.32
N PRO A 104 6.19 -16.73 -5.49
CA PRO A 104 6.23 -18.18 -5.70
C PRO A 104 5.95 -18.93 -4.39
N ASN A 105 5.19 -20.02 -4.46
CA ASN A 105 4.94 -20.94 -3.35
C ASN A 105 4.33 -20.35 -2.05
N PRO A 106 3.27 -19.54 -2.12
CA PRO A 106 2.17 -19.66 -1.18
C PRO A 106 0.99 -20.37 -1.87
N SER A 107 0.26 -21.19 -1.10
CA SER A 107 -0.90 -21.91 -1.62
C SER A 107 -1.93 -20.97 -2.26
N PRO A 108 -2.72 -21.44 -3.24
CA PRO A 108 -3.80 -20.64 -3.82
C PRO A 108 -4.76 -20.06 -2.76
N ALA A 109 -5.07 -20.84 -1.72
CA ALA A 109 -5.87 -20.40 -0.59
C ALA A 109 -5.23 -19.22 0.16
N CYS A 110 -3.92 -19.27 0.41
CA CYS A 110 -3.18 -18.15 1.01
C CYS A 110 -3.23 -16.89 0.13
N LYS A 111 -3.03 -17.03 -1.18
CA LYS A 111 -3.13 -15.89 -2.11
C LYS A 111 -4.54 -15.29 -2.08
N LYS A 112 -5.58 -16.12 -2.18
CA LYS A 112 -6.99 -15.71 -2.12
C LYS A 112 -7.31 -14.96 -0.82
N LEU A 113 -6.85 -15.46 0.32
CA LEU A 113 -7.03 -14.80 1.62
C LEU A 113 -6.32 -13.44 1.66
N ALA A 114 -5.07 -13.35 1.19
CA ALA A 114 -4.33 -12.09 1.14
C ALA A 114 -5.06 -11.03 0.31
N VAL A 115 -5.58 -11.41 -0.87
CA VAL A 115 -6.38 -10.52 -1.71
C VAL A 115 -7.65 -10.06 -1.00
N ALA A 116 -8.38 -10.98 -0.36
CA ALA A 116 -9.61 -10.65 0.36
C ALA A 116 -9.35 -9.69 1.54
N MET A 117 -8.26 -9.88 2.27
CA MET A 117 -7.88 -8.99 3.38
C MET A 117 -7.43 -7.61 2.88
N ALA A 118 -6.66 -7.54 1.78
CA ALA A 118 -6.29 -6.27 1.14
C ALA A 118 -7.52 -5.53 0.61
N ALA A 119 -8.48 -6.25 0.04
CA ALA A 119 -9.76 -5.71 -0.37
C ALA A 119 -10.49 -5.09 0.82
N ARG A 120 -10.56 -5.78 1.97
CA ARG A 120 -11.17 -5.26 3.20
C ARG A 120 -10.47 -4.01 3.73
N GLN A 121 -9.14 -3.97 3.73
CA GLN A 121 -8.36 -2.80 4.19
C GLN A 121 -8.64 -1.53 3.38
N VAL A 122 -8.92 -1.68 2.09
CA VAL A 122 -9.19 -0.57 1.16
C VAL A 122 -10.68 -0.57 0.74
N LYS A 123 -11.55 -1.31 1.45
CA LYS A 123 -12.97 -1.47 1.11
C LYS A 123 -13.78 -0.21 1.37
N ASP A 124 -13.36 0.58 2.35
CA ASP A 124 -14.00 1.87 2.58
C ASP A 124 -13.86 2.70 1.29
N ALA A 125 -14.99 2.96 0.63
CA ALA A 125 -15.06 3.75 -0.60
C ALA A 125 -14.44 5.14 -0.38
N LYS A 126 -14.49 5.64 0.86
CA LYS A 126 -13.83 6.87 1.26
C LYS A 126 -12.32 6.73 1.24
N ILE A 127 -11.71 5.56 1.41
CA ILE A 127 -10.26 5.33 1.31
C ILE A 127 -9.85 5.00 -0.12
N ALA A 128 -10.62 4.16 -0.82
CA ALA A 128 -10.27 3.62 -2.13
C ALA A 128 -10.00 4.69 -3.19
N SER A 129 -10.77 5.77 -3.20
CA SER A 129 -10.64 6.87 -4.16
C SER A 129 -9.59 7.91 -3.77
N ARG A 130 -9.06 7.88 -2.54
CA ARG A 130 -8.11 8.88 -2.05
C ARG A 130 -6.74 8.71 -2.70
N PRO A 131 -6.00 9.82 -2.90
CA PRO A 131 -4.63 9.74 -3.34
C PRO A 131 -3.74 9.18 -2.22
N GLY A 132 -3.09 8.06 -2.50
CA GLY A 132 -2.00 7.51 -1.70
C GLY A 132 -0.64 7.82 -2.30
N ARG A 133 0.41 7.73 -1.50
CA ARG A 133 1.81 7.92 -1.92
C ARG A 133 2.31 6.70 -2.70
N THR A 134 3.15 6.92 -3.70
CA THR A 134 3.72 5.83 -4.52
C THR A 134 5.25 5.76 -4.52
N THR A 135 5.92 6.62 -3.75
CA THR A 135 7.39 6.70 -3.65
C THR A 135 7.88 6.42 -2.23
N THR A 136 9.11 5.92 -2.10
CA THR A 136 9.80 5.75 -0.81
C THR A 136 10.45 7.03 -0.29
N SER A 137 10.74 7.99 -1.17
CA SER A 137 11.16 9.37 -0.82
C SER A 137 9.97 10.21 -0.34
N LEU A 138 10.21 11.20 0.53
CA LEU A 138 9.15 12.06 1.05
C LEU A 138 8.33 12.69 -0.10
N PRO A 139 7.00 12.78 0.05
CA PRO A 139 6.17 13.38 -0.98
C PRO A 139 6.46 14.88 -1.09
N SER A 140 6.41 15.37 -2.33
CA SER A 140 6.43 16.81 -2.63
C SER A 140 5.31 17.54 -1.87
N SER A 141 5.43 18.87 -1.73
CA SER A 141 4.41 19.69 -1.05
C SER A 141 3.02 19.52 -1.65
N LYS A 142 2.92 19.38 -2.99
CA LYS A 142 1.66 19.12 -3.70
C LYS A 142 1.11 17.72 -3.36
N ALA A 143 1.93 16.68 -3.46
CA ALA A 143 1.54 15.30 -3.13
C ALA A 143 1.09 15.17 -1.67
N ARG A 144 1.84 15.78 -0.74
CA ARG A 144 1.51 15.86 0.68
C ARG A 144 0.16 16.50 0.93
N THR A 145 -0.13 17.59 0.21
CA THR A 145 -1.41 18.31 0.32
C THR A 145 -2.59 17.44 -0.10
N VAL A 146 -2.51 16.79 -1.27
CA VAL A 146 -3.63 15.96 -1.77
C VAL A 146 -3.85 14.71 -0.93
N ILE A 147 -2.78 14.05 -0.44
CA ILE A 147 -2.88 12.90 0.46
C ILE A 147 -3.57 13.30 1.77
N ARG A 148 -3.17 14.43 2.38
CA ARG A 148 -3.77 14.94 3.62
C ARG A 148 -5.26 15.29 3.44
N ARG A 149 -5.59 15.98 2.34
CA ARG A 149 -6.99 16.35 2.03
C ARG A 149 -7.84 15.17 1.60
N GLY A 150 -7.24 14.07 1.16
CA GLY A 150 -7.96 12.91 0.62
C GLY A 150 -8.57 13.12 -0.76
N ARG A 151 -8.20 14.18 -1.48
CA ARG A 151 -8.75 14.49 -2.79
C ARG A 151 -7.72 15.21 -3.64
N CYS A 152 -7.78 14.96 -4.96
CA CYS A 152 -6.98 15.65 -5.97
C CYS A 152 -7.54 17.05 -6.23
#